data_AF-A0A060CK27-F1
#
_entry.id   AF-A0A060CK27-F1
#
_cell.length_a   1.000
_cell.length_b   1.000
_cell.length_c   1.000
_cell.angle_alpha   90.00
_cell.angle_beta   90.00
_cell.angle_gamma   90.00
#
_symmetry.space_group_name_H-M   'P 1'
#
loop_
_entity.id
_entity.type
_entity.pdbx_description
1 polymer ?
#
loop_
_entity_poly.entity_id
_entity_poly.type
_entity_poly.pdbx_seq_one_letter_code
_entity_poly.pdbx_strand_id
1 'polypeptide(L)'
;PLRQVRGPGLFVECLSKSGDSLRHYFLGGRPEVLNELLARIGEEFPAVAVAGSCSPPFRDLSAAEFDAICQDIAECAADIVWVG
;
A
#
# COMPACT_ATOMS: atom_id res chain seq x y z
N PRO A 1 -14.46 -3.28 -24.76
CA PRO A 1 -13.16 -3.66 -25.39
C PRO A 1 -12.08 -3.62 -24.30
N LEU A 2 -11.16 -4.58 -24.27
CA LEU A 2 -10.03 -4.56 -23.32
C LEU A 2 -8.97 -3.56 -23.82
N ARG A 3 -8.37 -2.80 -22.90
CA ARG A 3 -7.31 -1.83 -23.20
C ARG A 3 -6.11 -2.02 -22.26
N GLN A 4 -4.91 -1.72 -22.76
CA GLN A 4 -3.72 -1.73 -21.92
C GLN A 4 -3.79 -0.60 -20.87
N VAL A 5 -3.37 -0.91 -19.65
CA VAL A 5 -3.14 0.06 -18.57
C VAL A 5 -1.73 -0.12 -18.02
N ARG A 6 -1.12 0.97 -17.55
CA ARG A 6 0.19 0.94 -16.88
C ARG A 6 -0.03 0.85 -15.38
N GLY A 7 0.89 0.19 -14.66
CA GLY A 7 0.83 0.02 -13.21
C GLY A 7 0.55 1.32 -12.44
N PRO A 8 1.30 2.42 -12.68
CA PRO A 8 1.04 3.70 -12.01
C PRO A 8 -0.36 4.27 -12.28
N GLY A 9 -0.90 4.08 -13.49
CA GLY A 9 -2.25 4.50 -13.81
C GLY A 9 -3.31 3.64 -13.13
N LEU A 10 -3.09 2.33 -13.05
CA LEU A 10 -3.96 1.41 -12.31
C LEU A 10 -3.99 1.76 -10.82
N PHE A 11 -2.84 2.06 -10.23
CA PHE A 11 -2.71 2.48 -8.83
C PHE A 11 -3.60 3.68 -8.49
N VAL A 12 -3.46 4.77 -9.25
CA VAL A 12 -4.26 5.99 -9.06
C VAL A 12 -5.74 5.73 -9.30
N GLU A 13 -6.10 4.96 -10.33
CA GLU A 13 -7.49 4.60 -10.61
C GLU A 13 -8.11 3.69 -9.53
N CYS A 14 -7.32 2.85 -8.87
CA CYS A 14 -7.78 2.06 -7.74
C CYS A 14 -8.07 2.98 -6.55
N LEU A 15 -7.13 3.85 -6.17
CA LEU A 15 -7.31 4.80 -5.06
C LEU A 15 -8.52 5.73 -5.27
N SER A 16 -8.70 6.23 -6.49
CA SER A 16 -9.80 7.15 -6.79
C SER A 16 -11.18 6.50 -6.74
N LYS A 17 -11.25 5.16 -6.84
CA LYS A 17 -12.51 4.40 -6.87
C LYS A 17 -12.79 3.61 -5.60
N SER A 18 -11.78 3.37 -4.76
CA SER A 18 -11.95 2.58 -3.55
C SER A 18 -12.74 3.32 -2.48
N GLY A 19 -12.43 4.59 -2.24
CA GLY A 19 -12.94 5.28 -1.05
C GLY A 19 -12.63 4.47 0.21
N ASP A 20 -13.60 4.32 1.10
CA ASP A 20 -13.47 3.54 2.34
C ASP A 20 -13.82 2.06 2.18
N SER A 21 -14.29 1.65 0.99
CA SER A 21 -14.77 0.28 0.73
C SER A 21 -13.65 -0.74 0.52
N LEU A 22 -12.43 -0.28 0.23
CA LEU A 22 -11.24 -1.12 0.10
C LEU A 22 -10.12 -0.54 0.95
N ARG A 23 -9.52 -1.40 1.76
CA ARG A 23 -8.40 -1.07 2.63
C ARG A 23 -7.08 -1.35 1.93
N HIS A 24 -6.25 -0.33 1.84
CA HIS A 24 -4.95 -0.39 1.17
C HIS A 24 -3.82 -0.53 2.18
N TYR A 25 -2.87 -1.42 1.87
CA TYR A 25 -1.60 -1.54 2.56
C TYR A 25 -0.45 -1.21 1.63
N PHE A 26 0.55 -0.49 2.12
CA PHE A 26 1.72 -0.06 1.35
C PHE A 26 2.99 -0.69 1.90
N LEU A 27 3.61 -1.59 1.14
CA LEU A 27 4.80 -2.34 1.53
C LEU A 27 5.97 -1.98 0.61
N GLY A 28 7.07 -1.50 1.20
CA GLY A 28 8.30 -1.22 0.47
C GLY A 28 8.68 0.26 0.42
N GLY A 29 9.61 0.58 -0.48
CA GLY A 29 10.24 1.89 -0.54
C GLY A 29 11.09 2.23 0.69
N ARG A 30 11.68 3.42 0.70
CA ARG A 30 12.37 3.95 1.89
C ARG A 30 11.35 4.66 2.81
N PRO A 31 11.53 4.71 4.14
CA PRO A 31 10.51 5.16 5.09
C PRO A 31 9.96 6.57 4.83
N GLU A 32 10.83 7.51 4.49
CA GLU A 32 10.55 8.89 4.12
C GLU A 32 9.85 9.03 2.77
N VAL A 33 10.11 8.14 1.80
CA VAL A 33 9.32 8.08 0.55
C VAL A 33 7.92 7.53 0.82
N LEU A 34 7.81 6.49 1.65
CA LEU A 34 6.53 5.91 2.05
C LEU A 34 5.67 6.93 2.82
N ASN A 35 6.27 7.66 3.76
CA ASN A 35 5.58 8.73 4.49
C ASN A 35 5.08 9.85 3.56
N GLU A 36 5.89 10.25 2.58
CA GLU A 36 5.47 11.25 1.58
C GLU A 36 4.30 10.74 0.73
N LEU A 37 4.34 9.47 0.31
CA LEU A 37 3.23 8.85 -0.43
C LEU A 37 1.94 8.87 0.40
N LEU A 38 2.00 8.45 1.66
CA LEU A 38 0.82 8.41 2.54
C LEU A 38 0.24 9.81 2.79
N ALA A 39 1.10 10.82 2.98
CA ALA A 39 0.67 12.21 3.11
C ALA A 39 -0.10 12.68 1.87
N ARG A 40 0.45 12.43 0.66
CA ARG A 40 -0.21 12.79 -0.59
C ARG A 40 -1.52 12.03 -0.79
N ILE A 41 -1.60 10.75 -0.41
CA ILE A 41 -2.85 10.00 -0.47
C ILE A 41 -3.91 10.62 0.44
N GLY A 42 -3.54 11.01 1.66
CA GLY A 42 -4.45 11.68 2.58
C GLY A 42 -4.95 13.04 2.07
N GLU A 43 -4.12 13.76 1.32
CA GLU A 43 -4.47 15.05 0.71
C GLU A 43 -5.32 14.90 -0.56
N GLU A 44 -4.91 14.03 -1.49
CA GLU A 44 -5.50 13.87 -2.82
C GLU A 44 -6.72 12.93 -2.83
N PHE A 45 -6.75 11.95 -1.92
CA PHE A 45 -7.79 10.92 -1.83
C PHE A 45 -8.30 10.75 -0.38
N PRO A 46 -8.91 11.78 0.23
CA PRO A 46 -9.23 11.80 1.66
C PRO A 46 -10.23 10.71 2.11
N ALA A 47 -10.96 10.10 1.18
CA ALA A 47 -11.88 9.00 1.46
C ALA A 47 -11.18 7.62 1.50
N VAL A 48 -9.93 7.52 1.03
CA VAL A 48 -9.21 6.24 0.95
C VAL A 48 -8.91 5.68 2.34
N ALA A 49 -9.27 4.41 2.55
CA ALA A 49 -8.87 3.68 3.75
C ALA A 49 -7.43 3.13 3.61
N VAL A 50 -6.49 3.73 4.34
CA VAL A 50 -5.15 3.16 4.53
C VAL A 50 -5.18 2.29 5.78
N ALA A 51 -5.07 0.96 5.60
CA ALA A 51 -5.07 0.01 6.71
C ALA A 51 -3.71 -0.10 7.40
N GLY A 52 -2.62 0.07 6.65
CA GLY A 52 -1.28 -0.01 7.21
C GLY A 52 -0.20 0.25 6.16
N SER A 53 1.04 0.28 6.63
CA SER A 53 2.19 0.45 5.76
C SER A 53 3.47 -0.02 6.44
N CYS A 54 4.40 -0.60 5.69
CA CYS A 54 5.70 -0.99 6.21
C CYS A 54 6.80 -0.73 5.18
N SER A 55 7.92 -0.18 5.62
CA SER A 55 9.15 -0.01 4.84
C SER A 55 10.22 -0.95 5.40
N PRO A 56 10.31 -2.19 4.89
CA PRO A 56 11.31 -3.15 5.34
C PRO A 56 12.74 -2.70 4.96
N PRO A 57 13.78 -3.18 5.66
CA PRO A 57 15.15 -2.86 5.33
C PRO A 57 15.53 -3.40 3.94
N PHE A 58 16.41 -2.68 3.22
CA PHE A 58 16.88 -3.07 1.89
C PHE A 58 17.97 -4.16 1.97
N ARG A 59 17.55 -5.35 2.39
CA ARG A 59 18.31 -6.60 2.48
C ARG A 59 17.33 -7.77 2.56
N ASP A 60 17.84 -9.00 2.52
CA ASP A 60 17.00 -10.16 2.82
C ASP A 60 16.41 -10.06 4.22
N LEU A 61 15.13 -10.41 4.31
CA LEU A 61 14.40 -10.51 5.56
C LEU A 61 14.71 -11.85 6.23
N SER A 62 14.85 -11.83 7.54
CA SER A 62 14.74 -13.04 8.34
C SER A 62 13.31 -13.59 8.30
N ALA A 63 13.16 -14.88 8.60
CA ALA A 63 11.83 -15.50 8.70
C ALA A 63 10.91 -14.75 9.69
N ALA A 64 11.46 -14.32 10.83
CA ALA A 64 10.70 -13.56 11.82
C ALA A 64 10.25 -12.17 11.32
N GLU A 65 11.09 -11.47 10.55
CA GLU A 65 10.71 -10.18 9.95
C GLU A 65 9.62 -10.37 8.87
N PHE A 66 9.72 -11.43 8.08
CA PHE A 66 8.70 -11.78 7.09
C PHE A 66 7.37 -12.12 7.75
N ASP A 67 7.38 -13.01 8.75
CA ASP A 67 6.19 -13.43 9.48
C ASP A 67 5.50 -12.24 10.17
N ALA A 68 6.29 -11.31 10.74
CA ALA A 68 5.77 -10.09 11.35
C ALA A 68 5.05 -9.19 10.34
N ILE A 69 5.57 -9.04 9.12
CA ILE A 69 4.92 -8.27 8.04
C ILE A 69 3.62 -8.97 7.60
N CYS A 70 3.64 -10.30 7.45
CA CYS A 70 2.44 -11.06 7.12
C CYS A 70 1.36 -10.92 8.19
N GLN A 71 1.76 -10.97 9.46
CA GLN A 71 0.84 -10.78 10.59
C GLN A 71 0.26 -9.37 10.61
N ASP A 72 1.07 -8.33 10.41
CA ASP A 72 0.61 -6.94 10.35
C ASP A 72 -0.42 -6.71 9.23
N ILE A 73 -0.14 -7.25 8.03
CA ILE A 73 -1.08 -7.20 6.89
C ILE A 73 -2.40 -7.92 7.23
N ALA A 74 -2.33 -9.07 7.89
CA ALA A 74 -3.52 -9.83 8.27
C ALA A 74 -4.35 -9.12 9.36
N GLU A 75 -3.70 -8.53 10.36
CA GLU A 75 -4.35 -7.85 11.50
C GLU A 75 -5.03 -6.54 11.08
N CYS A 76 -4.41 -5.77 10.18
CA CYS A 76 -5.05 -4.58 9.60
C CYS A 76 -6.13 -4.94 8.56
N ALA A 77 -6.23 -6.22 8.21
CA ALA A 77 -7.19 -6.78 7.28
C ALA A 77 -7.20 -6.04 5.93
N ALA A 78 -6.02 -5.79 5.35
CA ALA A 78 -5.92 -5.13 4.06
C ALA A 78 -6.62 -5.93 2.94
N ASP A 79 -7.31 -5.23 2.05
CA ASP A 79 -7.95 -5.83 0.86
C ASP A 79 -7.00 -5.79 -0.36
N ILE A 80 -6.11 -4.78 -0.40
CA ILE A 80 -5.10 -4.61 -1.46
C ILE A 80 -3.75 -4.32 -0.81
N VAL A 81 -2.71 -5.05 -1.21
CA VAL A 81 -1.32 -4.80 -0.82
C VAL A 81 -0.53 -4.29 -2.03
N TRP A 82 0.01 -3.08 -1.92
CA TRP A 82 0.91 -2.49 -2.91
C TRP A 82 2.36 -2.77 -2.52
N VAL A 83 3.07 -3.54 -3.34
CA VAL A 83 4.49 -3.89 -3.11
C VAL A 83 5.35 -3.06 -4.06
N GLY A 84 6.23 -2.22 -3.50
CA GLY A 84 7.07 -1.25 -4.23
C GLY A 84 8.57 -1.44 -4.07
#